data_AF-A0A437CD87-F1
#
_entry.id   AF-A0A437CD87-F1
#
_cell.length_a   1.000
_cell.length_b   1.000
_cell.length_c   1.000
_cell.angle_alpha   90.00
_cell.angle_beta   90.00
_cell.angle_gamma   90.00
#
_symmetry.space_group_name_H-M   'P 1'
#
loop_
_entity.id
_entity.type
_entity.pdbx_description
1 polymer ?
#
loop_
_entity_poly.entity_id
_entity_poly.type
_entity_poly.pdbx_seq_one_letter_code
_entity_poly.pdbx_strand_id
1 'polypeptide(L)'
;MAFAQLCLLLSNLSVSPERSQFRRYETIVLTCAAKSTGWMVRRNTSLHLNQKCQFGWGVPTESSCSIDTAYPSDSGAYWCENDRGERSNAVNLTVSISPVILESPVYPVTEGDAVTLRCSFKEEHQSSSNFSANFYKDGEFVGEGTGGRMVLTPISKSEEGFYTCEDSSRKIMSARSWLAVRAKVNPPEDPPTAAEDPPHFIWIRIIAGSLIFILHAVIFLLCLCSIRRWARGRAAARK
;
A
#
# COMPACT_ATOMS: atom_id res chain seq x y z
N MET A 1 -21.34 -2.83 -6.56
CA MET A 1 -20.37 -2.32 -5.56
C MET A 1 -18.99 -3.00 -5.63
N ALA A 2 -18.86 -4.27 -6.07
CA ALA A 2 -17.56 -4.94 -6.21
C ALA A 2 -16.62 -4.39 -7.33
N PHE A 3 -17.18 -3.82 -8.41
CA PHE A 3 -16.38 -3.33 -9.54
C PHE A 3 -15.60 -2.03 -9.28
N ALA A 4 -16.10 -1.15 -8.39
CA ALA A 4 -15.38 0.08 -8.02
C ALA A 4 -14.12 -0.25 -7.18
N GLN A 5 -14.25 -1.21 -6.26
CA GLN A 5 -13.14 -1.72 -5.44
C GLN A 5 -12.04 -2.36 -6.29
N LEU A 6 -12.41 -3.04 -7.40
CA LEU A 6 -11.47 -3.66 -8.32
C LEU A 6 -10.75 -2.63 -9.22
N CYS A 7 -11.37 -1.46 -9.49
CA CYS A 7 -10.75 -0.40 -10.28
C CYS A 7 -9.65 0.35 -9.50
N LEU A 8 -9.78 0.47 -8.17
CA LEU A 8 -8.75 1.05 -7.30
C LEU A 8 -7.42 0.27 -7.33
N LEU A 9 -7.48 -1.04 -7.62
CA LEU A 9 -6.29 -1.90 -7.77
C LEU A 9 -5.54 -1.70 -9.09
N LEU A 10 -6.06 -0.85 -9.99
CA LEU A 10 -5.53 -0.65 -11.34
C LEU A 10 -5.02 0.78 -11.59
N SER A 11 -5.07 1.65 -10.57
CA SER A 11 -4.51 3.00 -10.64
C SER A 11 -3.17 3.07 -9.92
N ASN A 12 -2.10 3.29 -10.65
CA ASN A 12 -0.73 3.39 -10.13
C ASN A 12 -0.08 4.70 -10.60
N LEU A 13 0.56 5.41 -9.68
CA LEU A 13 1.47 6.49 -9.99
C LEU A 13 2.84 5.88 -10.27
N SER A 14 3.37 6.13 -11.47
CA SER A 14 4.75 5.82 -11.83
C SER A 14 5.64 7.07 -11.84
N VAL A 15 6.92 6.89 -11.50
CA VAL A 15 7.94 7.94 -11.46
C VAL A 15 9.07 7.57 -12.42
N SER A 16 9.49 8.51 -13.25
CA SER A 16 10.63 8.33 -14.15
C SER A 16 11.64 9.47 -13.96
N PRO A 17 12.94 9.17 -13.77
CA PRO A 17 13.51 7.84 -13.48
C PRO A 17 12.92 7.14 -12.22
N GLU A 18 12.91 5.80 -12.18
CA GLU A 18 12.32 4.99 -11.09
C GLU A 18 13.16 5.00 -9.79
N ARG A 19 13.28 6.17 -9.17
CA ARG A 19 14.00 6.39 -7.90
C ARG A 19 13.31 7.46 -7.06
N SER A 20 13.51 7.42 -5.75
CA SER A 20 12.89 8.39 -4.82
C SER A 20 13.70 9.66 -4.61
N GLN A 21 14.97 9.70 -5.03
CA GLN A 21 15.82 10.88 -4.90
C GLN A 21 16.23 11.46 -6.24
N PHE A 22 16.29 12.79 -6.28
CA PHE A 22 16.68 13.57 -7.44
C PHE A 22 17.63 14.68 -7.03
N ARG A 23 18.45 15.11 -7.98
CA ARG A 23 19.25 16.32 -7.83
C ARG A 23 18.45 17.53 -8.27
N ARG A 24 18.83 18.69 -7.74
CA ARG A 24 18.39 19.97 -8.28
C ARG A 24 18.65 20.02 -9.79
N TYR A 25 17.70 20.57 -10.53
CA TYR A 25 17.70 20.70 -11.99
C TYR A 25 17.51 19.40 -12.77
N GLU A 26 17.28 18.26 -12.13
CA GLU A 26 16.84 17.06 -12.84
C GLU A 26 15.36 17.17 -13.24
N THR A 27 15.02 16.46 -14.32
CA THR A 27 13.64 16.31 -14.77
C THR A 27 13.00 15.11 -14.07
N ILE A 28 11.77 15.30 -13.60
CA ILE A 28 10.97 14.24 -12.97
C ILE A 28 9.68 14.10 -13.77
N VAL A 29 9.35 12.89 -14.21
CA VAL A 29 8.08 12.61 -14.90
C VAL A 29 7.22 11.70 -14.03
N LEU A 30 6.05 12.19 -13.67
CA LEU A 30 5.04 11.50 -12.87
C LEU A 30 3.91 11.07 -13.80
N THR A 31 3.55 9.79 -13.85
CA THR A 31 2.53 9.28 -14.78
C THR A 31 1.47 8.47 -14.04
N CYS A 32 0.20 8.79 -14.28
CA CYS A 32 -0.95 8.06 -13.77
C CYS A 32 -1.30 6.93 -14.74
N ALA A 33 -0.92 5.71 -14.40
CA ALA A 33 -1.37 4.51 -15.11
C ALA A 33 -2.74 4.10 -14.56
N ALA A 34 -3.80 4.39 -15.29
CA ALA A 34 -5.17 4.00 -14.95
C ALA A 34 -5.99 3.63 -16.19
N LYS A 35 -6.98 2.76 -16.03
CA LYS A 35 -7.87 2.33 -17.13
C LYS A 35 -8.95 3.36 -17.49
N SER A 36 -9.18 4.36 -16.63
CA SER A 36 -10.16 5.42 -16.84
C SER A 36 -9.48 6.76 -17.07
N THR A 37 -10.18 7.67 -17.74
CA THR A 37 -9.76 9.06 -17.92
C THR A 37 -10.02 9.88 -16.65
N GLY A 38 -9.34 11.03 -16.52
CA GLY A 38 -9.56 11.98 -15.42
C GLY A 38 -8.66 11.79 -14.20
N TRP A 39 -7.60 11.01 -14.29
CA TRP A 39 -6.58 10.93 -13.24
C TRP A 39 -5.57 12.06 -13.40
N MET A 40 -5.39 12.85 -12.34
CA MET A 40 -4.42 13.94 -12.32
C MET A 40 -3.42 13.75 -11.19
N VAL A 41 -2.16 14.09 -11.46
CA VAL A 41 -1.11 14.12 -10.44
C VAL A 41 -1.40 15.25 -9.45
N ARG A 42 -1.28 14.93 -8.16
CA ARG A 42 -1.31 15.86 -7.04
C ARG A 42 -0.06 15.74 -6.19
N ARG A 43 0.23 16.81 -5.44
CA ARG A 43 1.35 16.82 -4.50
C ARG A 43 1.06 17.55 -3.19
N ASN A 44 1.78 17.12 -2.16
CA ASN A 44 2.02 17.85 -0.92
C ASN A 44 3.51 18.14 -0.82
N THR A 45 3.87 19.40 -0.65
CA THR A 45 5.23 19.86 -0.35
C THR A 45 5.23 20.52 1.02
N SER A 46 6.40 20.95 1.50
CA SER A 46 6.51 21.71 2.76
C SER A 46 5.77 23.05 2.72
N LEU A 47 5.65 23.67 1.54
CA LEU A 47 5.07 25.00 1.35
C LEU A 47 3.59 24.95 0.94
N HIS A 48 3.18 23.90 0.25
CA HIS A 48 1.86 23.81 -0.36
C HIS A 48 1.26 22.42 -0.24
N LEU A 49 -0.03 22.38 0.10
CA LEU A 49 -0.79 21.16 0.26
C LEU A 49 -1.80 21.00 -0.89
N ASN A 50 -1.96 19.76 -1.32
CA ASN A 50 -2.96 19.26 -2.25
C ASN A 50 -2.98 20.05 -3.57
N GLN A 51 -1.80 20.36 -4.11
CA GLN A 51 -1.69 21.06 -5.38
C GLN A 51 -1.95 20.09 -6.52
N LYS A 52 -2.86 20.46 -7.43
CA LYS A 52 -3.02 19.79 -8.73
C LYS A 52 -1.87 20.14 -9.66
N CYS A 53 -1.45 19.20 -10.51
CA CYS A 53 -0.48 19.49 -11.56
C CYS A 53 -1.00 20.58 -12.48
N GLN A 54 -0.24 21.66 -12.59
CA GLN A 54 -0.56 22.81 -13.41
C GLN A 54 0.71 23.62 -13.69
N PHE A 55 0.68 24.39 -14.77
CA PHE A 55 1.74 25.33 -15.11
C PHE A 55 2.09 26.21 -13.91
N GLY A 56 3.38 26.37 -13.65
CA GLY A 56 3.93 27.08 -12.49
C GLY A 56 4.81 26.17 -11.62
N TRP A 57 4.38 24.93 -11.40
CA TRP A 57 5.24 23.93 -10.73
C TRP A 57 5.44 22.64 -11.54
N GLY A 58 4.56 22.34 -12.49
CA GLY A 58 4.73 21.22 -13.40
C GLY A 58 4.05 21.48 -14.74
N VAL A 59 4.38 20.67 -15.73
CA VAL A 59 3.79 20.71 -17.07
C VAL A 59 2.81 19.54 -17.19
N PRO A 60 1.49 19.81 -17.16
CA PRO A 60 0.49 18.75 -17.29
C PRO A 60 0.43 18.24 -18.74
N THR A 61 0.38 16.93 -18.90
CA THR A 61 0.05 16.19 -20.13
C THR A 61 -1.10 15.23 -19.80
N GLU A 62 -1.75 14.59 -20.78
CA GLU A 62 -3.00 13.80 -20.63
C GLU A 62 -3.13 13.03 -19.29
N SER A 63 -2.12 12.23 -18.93
CA SER A 63 -2.08 11.47 -17.68
C SER A 63 -0.75 11.63 -16.93
N SER A 64 0.05 12.64 -17.27
CA SER A 64 1.36 12.84 -16.65
C SER A 64 1.62 14.29 -16.26
N CYS A 65 2.58 14.47 -15.36
CA CYS A 65 3.06 15.75 -14.89
C CYS A 65 4.57 15.75 -14.95
N SER A 66 5.16 16.66 -15.70
CA SER A 66 6.60 16.82 -15.77
C SER A 66 7.06 17.99 -14.92
N ILE A 67 8.08 17.77 -14.10
CA ILE A 67 8.84 18.82 -13.42
C ILE A 67 10.14 18.94 -14.20
N ASP A 68 10.23 19.90 -15.12
CA ASP A 68 11.38 20.02 -16.02
C ASP A 68 12.67 20.39 -15.27
N THR A 69 12.53 21.16 -14.19
CA THR A 69 13.65 21.67 -13.40
C THR A 69 13.33 21.53 -11.92
N ALA A 70 13.71 20.42 -11.32
CA ALA A 70 13.40 20.15 -9.91
C ALA A 70 14.18 21.05 -8.94
N TYR A 71 13.50 21.56 -7.91
CA TYR A 71 14.08 22.30 -6.80
C TYR A 71 13.82 21.59 -5.46
N PRO A 72 14.61 21.87 -4.40
CA PRO A 72 14.36 21.29 -3.08
C PRO A 72 12.94 21.50 -2.56
N SER A 73 12.27 22.59 -2.95
CA SER A 73 10.87 22.88 -2.64
C SER A 73 9.87 21.92 -3.26
N ASP A 74 10.26 21.16 -4.29
CA ASP A 74 9.44 20.12 -4.90
C ASP A 74 9.51 18.80 -4.12
N SER A 75 10.31 18.71 -3.06
CA SER A 75 10.32 17.53 -2.19
C SER A 75 8.97 17.36 -1.49
N GLY A 76 8.48 16.12 -1.43
CA GLY A 76 7.22 15.82 -0.78
C GLY A 76 6.50 14.59 -1.34
N ALA A 77 5.21 14.48 -1.01
CA ALA A 77 4.37 13.35 -1.37
C ALA A 77 3.62 13.61 -2.67
N TYR A 78 3.59 12.62 -3.55
CA TYR A 78 2.92 12.66 -4.85
C TYR A 78 1.98 11.47 -5.00
N TRP A 79 0.80 11.69 -5.58
CA TRP A 79 -0.19 10.66 -5.88
C TRP A 79 -1.04 11.07 -7.09
N CYS A 80 -1.74 10.11 -7.70
CA CYS A 80 -2.80 10.40 -8.66
C CYS A 80 -4.15 10.46 -7.95
N GLU A 81 -4.98 11.43 -8.31
CA GLU A 81 -6.34 11.58 -7.81
C GLU A 81 -7.29 11.81 -8.98
N ASN A 82 -8.44 11.16 -8.97
CA ASN A 82 -9.48 11.35 -9.98
C ASN A 82 -10.60 12.30 -9.51
N ASP A 83 -11.52 12.63 -10.41
CA ASP A 83 -12.63 13.55 -10.13
C ASP A 83 -13.60 13.07 -9.03
N ARG A 84 -13.54 11.77 -8.69
CA ARG A 84 -14.35 11.16 -7.61
C ARG A 84 -13.62 11.19 -6.26
N GLY A 85 -12.40 11.70 -6.21
CA GLY A 85 -11.54 11.71 -5.02
C GLY A 85 -10.87 10.38 -4.71
N GLU A 86 -10.89 9.42 -5.64
CA GLU A 86 -10.14 8.16 -5.50
C GLU A 86 -8.65 8.42 -5.71
N ARG A 87 -7.79 7.73 -4.95
CA ARG A 87 -6.34 7.95 -4.95
C ARG A 87 -5.57 6.68 -5.31
N SER A 88 -4.49 6.84 -6.08
CA SER A 88 -3.50 5.79 -6.32
C SER A 88 -2.61 5.57 -5.09
N ASN A 89 -1.58 4.72 -5.23
CA ASN A 89 -0.42 4.78 -4.35
C ASN A 89 0.16 6.21 -4.28
N ALA A 90 0.77 6.51 -3.14
CA ALA A 90 1.56 7.72 -2.94
C ALA A 90 3.05 7.36 -2.85
N VAL A 91 3.88 8.26 -3.34
CA VAL A 91 5.35 8.17 -3.27
C VAL A 91 5.91 9.44 -2.66
N ASN A 92 7.02 9.32 -1.93
CA ASN A 92 7.74 10.48 -1.41
C ASN A 92 9.00 10.70 -2.23
N LEU A 93 9.13 11.90 -2.79
CA LEU A 93 10.29 12.31 -3.56
C LEU A 93 11.12 13.32 -2.78
N THR A 94 12.43 13.19 -2.87
CA THR A 94 13.39 14.11 -2.25
C THR A 94 14.26 14.73 -3.34
N VAL A 95 14.26 16.06 -3.42
CA VAL A 95 15.13 16.81 -4.32
C VAL A 95 16.23 17.47 -3.49
N SER A 96 17.49 17.12 -3.76
CA SER A 96 18.65 17.60 -3.00
C SER A 96 19.51 18.56 -3.82
N ILE A 97 20.17 19.50 -3.14
CA ILE A 97 21.27 20.29 -3.72
C ILE A 97 22.59 19.52 -3.76
N SER A 98 22.68 18.40 -3.05
CA SER A 98 23.88 17.55 -3.03
C SER A 98 24.11 16.95 -4.43
N PRO A 99 25.36 16.94 -4.92
CA PRO A 99 25.70 16.23 -6.16
C PRO A 99 25.63 14.71 -6.00
N VAL A 100 25.62 14.21 -4.74
CA VAL A 100 25.45 12.81 -4.41
C VAL A 100 24.00 12.51 -4.07
N ILE A 101 23.42 11.48 -4.69
CA ILE A 101 22.10 10.96 -4.34
C ILE A 101 22.16 9.45 -4.15
N LEU A 102 21.22 8.94 -3.36
CA LEU A 102 20.94 7.51 -3.25
C LEU A 102 19.83 7.14 -4.23
N GLU A 103 20.16 6.37 -5.26
CA GLU A 103 19.18 5.71 -6.12
C GLU A 103 18.59 4.51 -5.36
N SER A 104 17.48 4.76 -4.65
CA SER A 104 16.69 3.73 -3.98
C SER A 104 15.33 3.56 -4.66
N PRO A 105 14.71 2.36 -4.59
CA PRO A 105 13.37 2.11 -5.10
C PRO A 105 12.37 3.14 -4.59
N VAL A 106 11.53 3.65 -5.49
CA VAL A 106 10.47 4.61 -5.15
C VAL A 106 9.21 3.93 -4.59
N TYR A 107 9.04 2.64 -4.87
CA TYR A 107 7.95 1.83 -4.35
C TYR A 107 8.45 0.86 -3.28
N PRO A 108 7.58 0.41 -2.37
CA PRO A 108 7.93 -0.67 -1.45
C PRO A 108 8.28 -1.95 -2.20
N VAL A 109 9.33 -2.62 -1.74
CA VAL A 109 9.84 -3.90 -2.27
C VAL A 109 9.28 -5.07 -1.47
N THR A 110 9.23 -6.28 -2.03
CA THR A 110 8.66 -7.45 -1.34
C THR A 110 9.76 -8.28 -0.68
N GLU A 111 9.48 -8.86 0.48
CA GLU A 111 10.41 -9.81 1.10
C GLU A 111 10.78 -10.97 0.15
N GLY A 112 12.07 -11.30 0.14
CA GLY A 112 12.66 -12.28 -0.76
C GLY A 112 13.18 -11.70 -2.08
N ASP A 113 12.80 -10.46 -2.43
CA ASP A 113 13.31 -9.78 -3.62
C ASP A 113 14.80 -9.39 -3.48
N ALA A 114 15.43 -9.08 -4.60
CA ALA A 114 16.75 -8.49 -4.67
C ALA A 114 16.64 -6.97 -4.85
N VAL A 115 17.30 -6.20 -4.00
CA VAL A 115 17.35 -4.73 -4.11
C VAL A 115 18.78 -4.29 -4.28
N THR A 116 19.02 -3.41 -5.26
CA THR A 116 20.31 -2.73 -5.42
C THR A 116 20.13 -1.26 -5.11
N LEU A 117 20.79 -0.79 -4.05
CA LEU A 117 20.97 0.62 -3.76
C LEU A 117 22.21 1.13 -4.50
N ARG A 118 22.10 2.27 -5.17
CA ARG A 118 23.22 2.85 -5.92
C ARG A 118 23.49 4.29 -5.51
N CYS A 119 24.71 4.56 -5.07
CA CYS A 119 25.20 5.91 -4.87
C CYS A 119 25.64 6.48 -6.21
N SER A 120 25.15 7.67 -6.55
CA SER A 120 25.53 8.32 -7.79
C SER A 120 25.95 9.77 -7.53
N PHE A 121 27.00 10.19 -8.22
CA PHE A 121 27.53 11.54 -8.18
C PHE A 121 27.34 12.19 -9.56
N LYS A 122 26.81 13.41 -9.58
CA LYS A 122 26.75 14.22 -10.79
C LYS A 122 26.89 15.68 -10.45
N GLU A 123 27.84 16.31 -11.13
CA GLU A 123 28.08 17.74 -11.16
C GLU A 123 28.33 18.16 -12.61
N GLU A 124 28.19 19.44 -12.94
CA GLU A 124 28.08 20.01 -14.29
C GLU A 124 28.91 19.32 -15.40
N HIS A 125 30.18 19.00 -15.12
CA HIS A 125 31.09 18.34 -16.06
C HIS A 125 31.56 16.94 -15.64
N GLN A 126 31.09 16.42 -14.51
CA GLN A 126 31.54 15.15 -13.96
C GLN A 126 30.35 14.33 -13.48
N SER A 127 30.09 13.21 -14.16
CA SER A 127 29.14 12.20 -13.71
C SER A 127 29.91 10.93 -13.40
N SER A 128 29.74 10.39 -12.20
CA SER A 128 30.28 9.08 -11.85
C SER A 128 29.28 8.32 -10.99
N SER A 129 29.19 7.04 -11.24
CA SER A 129 28.43 6.10 -10.43
C SER A 129 29.26 4.85 -10.14
N ASN A 130 30.57 4.95 -10.33
CA ASN A 130 31.50 3.85 -10.23
C ASN A 130 32.70 4.32 -9.39
N PHE A 131 32.40 4.60 -8.12
CA PHE A 131 33.34 5.03 -7.09
C PHE A 131 33.00 4.28 -5.80
N SER A 132 33.93 4.15 -4.87
CA SER A 132 33.63 3.48 -3.60
C SER A 132 32.71 4.35 -2.75
N ALA A 133 31.63 3.76 -2.20
CA ALA A 133 30.67 4.50 -1.39
C ALA A 133 30.39 3.79 -0.07
N ASN A 134 30.35 4.55 1.02
CA ASN A 134 29.91 4.04 2.32
C ASN A 134 28.39 4.12 2.41
N PHE A 135 27.74 3.05 2.85
CA PHE A 135 26.30 3.00 3.05
C PHE A 135 25.98 3.01 4.53
N TYR A 136 24.90 3.72 4.87
CA TYR A 136 24.41 3.81 6.23
C TYR A 136 22.92 3.51 6.25
N LYS A 137 22.48 2.80 7.29
CA LYS A 137 21.08 2.53 7.59
C LYS A 137 20.78 3.11 8.97
N ASP A 138 19.78 3.96 9.05
CA ASP A 138 19.34 4.64 10.27
C ASP A 138 20.49 5.39 10.99
N GLY A 139 21.48 5.84 10.21
CA GLY A 139 22.69 6.54 10.68
C GLY A 139 23.87 5.63 11.02
N GLU A 140 23.68 4.31 11.05
CA GLU A 140 24.73 3.34 11.33
C GLU A 140 25.40 2.86 10.05
N PHE A 141 26.72 2.70 10.07
CA PHE A 141 27.46 2.18 8.92
C PHE A 141 27.12 0.70 8.69
N VAL A 142 26.66 0.37 7.49
CA VAL A 142 26.27 -1.01 7.13
C VAL A 142 27.23 -1.66 6.13
N GLY A 143 28.09 -0.88 5.47
CA GLY A 143 29.12 -1.43 4.59
C GLY A 143 29.63 -0.45 3.55
N GLU A 144 30.74 -0.83 2.92
CA GLU A 144 31.28 -0.15 1.75
C GLU A 144 30.85 -0.89 0.47
N GLY A 145 30.28 -0.16 -0.48
CA GLY A 145 29.83 -0.69 -1.76
C GLY A 145 30.83 -0.35 -2.88
N THR A 146 31.45 -1.38 -3.44
CA THR A 146 32.32 -1.23 -4.61
C THR A 146 31.51 -0.78 -5.82
N GLY A 147 32.08 0.14 -6.60
CA GLY A 147 31.37 0.77 -7.72
C GLY A 147 30.08 1.48 -7.31
N GLY A 148 29.96 1.88 -6.04
CA GLY A 148 28.86 2.67 -5.51
C GLY A 148 27.57 1.89 -5.37
N ARG A 149 27.63 0.55 -5.26
CA ARG A 149 26.45 -0.31 -5.20
C ARG A 149 26.44 -1.15 -3.93
N MET A 150 25.27 -1.26 -3.32
CA MET A 150 24.99 -2.20 -2.23
C MET A 150 23.81 -3.08 -2.65
N VAL A 151 23.98 -4.39 -2.54
CA VAL A 151 22.98 -5.39 -2.93
C VAL A 151 22.42 -6.04 -1.66
N LEU A 152 21.12 -5.91 -1.46
CA LEU A 152 20.37 -6.54 -0.36
C LEU A 152 19.63 -7.73 -0.95
N THR A 153 20.08 -8.95 -0.71
CA THR A 153 19.47 -10.16 -1.28
C THR A 153 19.72 -11.40 -0.41
N PRO A 154 18.67 -12.13 0.01
CA PRO A 154 17.25 -11.77 -0.05
C PRO A 154 16.91 -10.64 0.93
N ILE A 155 16.06 -9.69 0.53
CA ILE A 155 15.60 -8.65 1.45
C ILE A 155 14.56 -9.19 2.44
N SER A 156 14.66 -8.78 3.70
CA SER A 156 13.71 -9.12 4.77
C SER A 156 13.12 -7.86 5.39
N LYS A 157 12.09 -7.98 6.24
CA LYS A 157 11.50 -6.84 6.93
C LYS A 157 12.49 -6.06 7.80
N SER A 158 13.57 -6.69 8.29
CA SER A 158 14.61 -6.00 9.06
C SER A 158 15.41 -5.00 8.23
N GLU A 159 15.41 -5.11 6.90
CA GLU A 159 16.11 -4.19 6.00
C GLU A 159 15.33 -2.89 5.76
N GLU A 160 14.08 -2.78 6.23
CA GLU A 160 13.33 -1.52 6.18
C GLU A 160 14.02 -0.45 7.05
N GLY A 161 14.13 0.78 6.54
CA GLY A 161 14.79 1.87 7.26
C GLY A 161 15.18 3.07 6.39
N PHE A 162 15.82 4.05 7.01
CA PHE A 162 16.37 5.21 6.30
C PHE A 162 17.80 4.95 5.84
N TYR A 163 18.03 4.91 4.54
CA TYR A 163 19.34 4.72 3.95
C TYR A 163 19.95 6.04 3.48
N THR A 164 21.26 6.15 3.61
CA THR A 164 22.11 7.19 3.01
C THR A 164 23.36 6.56 2.42
N CYS A 165 24.04 7.28 1.53
CA CYS A 165 25.35 6.90 1.00
C CYS A 165 26.30 8.09 0.99
N GLU A 166 27.58 7.82 1.22
CA GLU A 166 28.66 8.80 1.20
C GLU A 166 29.66 8.42 0.09
N ASP A 167 30.03 9.37 -0.76
CA ASP A 167 31.22 9.22 -1.61
C ASP A 167 32.47 9.20 -0.72
N SER A 168 33.10 8.03 -0.60
CA SER A 168 34.19 7.83 0.36
C SER A 168 35.42 8.69 0.05
N SER A 169 35.59 9.10 -1.21
CA SER A 169 36.69 9.95 -1.68
C SER A 169 36.42 11.43 -1.45
N ARG A 170 35.19 11.88 -1.74
CA ARG A 170 34.81 13.31 -1.61
C ARG A 170 34.25 13.69 -0.24
N LYS A 171 33.86 12.70 0.58
CA LYS A 171 33.19 12.91 1.87
C LYS A 171 31.87 13.68 1.75
N ILE A 172 31.12 13.40 0.68
CA ILE A 172 29.82 14.02 0.41
C ILE A 172 28.72 12.98 0.61
N MET A 173 27.74 13.30 1.45
CA MET A 173 26.60 12.44 1.80
C MET A 173 25.38 12.74 0.90
N SER A 174 24.59 11.71 0.61
CA SER A 174 23.26 11.85 0.00
C SER A 174 22.20 12.28 1.02
N ALA A 175 21.03 12.67 0.52
CA ALA A 175 19.86 12.81 1.38
C ALA A 175 19.43 11.43 1.91
N ARG A 176 18.65 11.41 3.00
CA ARG A 176 18.02 10.17 3.50
C ARG A 176 16.92 9.67 2.57
N SER A 177 16.87 8.37 2.34
CA SER A 177 15.80 7.69 1.62
C SER A 177 15.15 6.61 2.46
N TRP A 178 13.82 6.53 2.45
CA TRP A 178 13.12 5.43 3.12
C TRP A 178 13.02 4.22 2.18
N LEU A 179 13.60 3.08 2.57
CA LEU A 179 13.39 1.80 1.90
C LEU A 179 12.29 1.04 2.63
N ALA A 180 11.10 0.95 2.02
CA ALA A 180 9.97 0.22 2.59
C ALA A 180 9.96 -1.24 2.13
N VAL A 181 9.76 -2.19 3.05
CA VAL A 181 9.69 -3.62 2.75
C VAL A 181 8.30 -4.16 3.09
N ARG A 182 7.63 -4.77 2.11
CA ARG A 182 6.35 -5.46 2.28
C ARG A 182 6.60 -6.90 2.68
N ALA A 183 6.00 -7.29 3.81
CA ALA A 183 6.01 -8.68 4.24
C ALA A 183 5.36 -9.55 3.16
N LYS A 184 5.96 -10.72 2.89
CA LYS A 184 5.32 -11.68 2.00
C LYS A 184 4.14 -12.28 2.74
N VAL A 185 2.92 -11.96 2.29
CA VAL A 185 1.72 -12.63 2.78
C VAL A 185 1.78 -14.05 2.23
N ASN A 186 2.27 -14.97 3.04
CA ASN A 186 2.01 -16.38 2.78
C ASN A 186 0.47 -16.53 2.81
N PRO A 187 -0.13 -17.20 1.81
CA PRO A 187 -1.50 -17.66 1.94
C PRO A 187 -1.65 -18.32 3.32
N PRO A 188 -2.81 -18.21 3.99
CA PRO A 188 -3.03 -18.98 5.20
C PRO A 188 -2.67 -20.43 4.88
N GLU A 189 -1.61 -20.92 5.51
CA GLU A 189 -1.43 -22.36 5.67
C GLU A 189 -2.76 -22.84 6.24
N ASP A 190 -3.39 -23.79 5.56
CA ASP A 190 -4.79 -24.17 5.79
C ASP A 190 -5.11 -24.11 7.29
N PRO A 191 -6.23 -23.48 7.70
CA PRO A 191 -6.59 -23.43 9.12
C PRO A 191 -6.45 -24.84 9.69
N PRO A 192 -5.84 -25.03 10.89
CA PRO A 192 -5.69 -26.35 11.46
C PRO A 192 -7.06 -27.00 11.39
N THR A 193 -7.14 -28.08 10.62
CA THR A 193 -8.38 -28.77 10.24
C THR A 193 -9.27 -28.76 11.47
N ALA A 194 -10.31 -27.91 11.46
CA ALA A 194 -11.20 -27.79 12.60
C ALA A 194 -11.63 -29.21 12.92
N ALA A 195 -11.26 -29.73 14.09
CA ALA A 195 -11.48 -31.11 14.46
C ALA A 195 -12.92 -31.46 14.09
N GLU A 196 -13.09 -32.36 13.12
CA GLU A 196 -14.42 -32.78 12.69
C GLU A 196 -15.14 -33.32 13.92
N ASP A 197 -16.17 -32.60 14.38
CA ASP A 197 -16.99 -33.05 15.49
C ASP A 197 -17.50 -34.46 15.17
N PRO A 198 -17.32 -35.44 16.08
CA PRO A 198 -17.68 -36.81 15.80
C PRO A 198 -19.15 -36.90 15.37
N PRO A 199 -19.50 -37.75 14.39
CA PRO A 199 -20.82 -37.79 13.74
C PRO A 199 -22.00 -37.89 14.73
N HIS A 200 -21.77 -38.42 15.93
CA HIS A 200 -22.75 -38.49 17.01
C HIS A 200 -23.29 -37.12 17.48
N PHE A 201 -22.46 -36.07 17.52
CA PHE A 201 -22.89 -34.75 18.00
C PHE A 201 -23.87 -34.07 17.03
N ILE A 202 -23.72 -34.33 15.73
CA ILE A 202 -24.65 -33.85 14.69
C ILE A 202 -26.04 -34.49 14.89
N TRP A 203 -26.09 -35.81 15.07
CA TRP A 203 -27.35 -36.53 15.31
C TRP A 203 -28.04 -36.10 16.61
N ILE A 204 -27.28 -35.86 17.69
CA ILE A 204 -27.84 -35.36 18.97
C ILE A 204 -28.51 -33.99 18.78
N ARG A 205 -27.91 -33.07 18.01
CA ARG A 205 -28.50 -31.75 17.74
C ARG A 205 -29.79 -31.85 16.91
N ILE A 206 -29.83 -32.75 15.93
CA ILE A 206 -31.01 -32.99 15.11
C ILE A 206 -32.15 -33.59 15.95
N ILE A 207 -31.86 -34.59 16.78
CA ILE A 207 -32.84 -35.22 17.68
C ILE A 207 -33.38 -34.21 18.70
N ALA A 208 -32.49 -33.43 19.33
CA ALA A 208 -32.91 -32.38 20.27
C ALA A 208 -33.78 -31.31 19.59
N GLY A 209 -33.40 -30.84 18.40
CA GLY A 209 -34.17 -29.84 17.66
C GLY A 209 -35.55 -30.35 17.24
N SER A 210 -35.65 -31.60 16.79
CA SER A 210 -36.92 -32.22 16.41
C SER A 210 -37.85 -32.45 17.62
N LEU A 211 -37.32 -32.86 18.78
CA LEU A 211 -38.11 -32.98 20.01
C LEU A 211 -38.67 -31.63 20.47
N ILE A 212 -37.87 -30.56 20.39
CA ILE A 212 -38.30 -29.19 20.73
C ILE A 212 -39.42 -28.73 19.78
N PHE A 213 -39.28 -28.98 18.47
CA PHE A 213 -40.31 -28.64 17.49
C PHE A 213 -41.63 -29.37 17.75
N ILE A 214 -41.58 -30.67 18.05
CA ILE A 214 -42.77 -31.47 18.39
C ILE A 214 -43.43 -30.92 19.66
N LEU A 215 -42.65 -30.58 20.69
CA LEU A 215 -43.18 -30.00 21.93
C LEU A 215 -43.93 -28.69 21.66
N HIS A 216 -43.35 -27.78 20.87
CA HIS A 216 -44.00 -26.53 20.51
C HIS A 216 -45.29 -26.75 19.69
N ALA A 217 -45.28 -27.71 18.76
CA ALA A 217 -46.47 -28.05 17.98
C ALA A 217 -47.60 -28.61 18.86
N VAL A 218 -47.30 -29.46 19.85
CA VAL A 218 -48.28 -30.01 20.79
C VAL A 218 -48.87 -28.89 21.65
N ILE A 219 -48.04 -28.00 22.20
CA ILE A 219 -48.51 -26.85 23.00
C ILE A 219 -49.45 -25.98 22.16
N PHE A 220 -49.09 -25.68 20.92
CA PHE A 220 -49.93 -24.90 20.02
C PHE A 220 -51.29 -25.58 19.75
N LEU A 221 -51.30 -26.89 19.50
CA LEU A 221 -52.53 -27.65 19.32
C LEU A 221 -53.40 -27.69 20.59
N LEU A 222 -52.79 -27.81 21.77
CA LEU A 222 -53.51 -27.76 23.06
C LEU A 222 -54.12 -26.37 23.28
N CYS A 223 -53.41 -25.30 22.94
CA CYS A 223 -53.95 -23.94 22.96
C CYS A 223 -55.14 -23.79 22.00
N LEU A 224 -55.04 -24.30 20.77
CA LEU A 224 -56.17 -24.26 19.83
C LEU A 224 -57.35 -25.10 20.32
N CYS A 225 -57.11 -26.26 20.93
CA CYS A 225 -58.14 -27.10 21.52
C CYS A 225 -58.81 -26.43 22.72
N SER A 226 -58.05 -25.76 23.60
CA SER A 226 -58.61 -25.03 24.73
C SER A 226 -59.41 -23.80 24.28
N ILE A 227 -58.93 -23.05 23.28
CA ILE A 227 -59.67 -21.95 22.65
C ILE A 227 -60.96 -22.46 22.01
N ARG A 228 -60.91 -23.58 21.27
CA ARG A 228 -62.10 -24.20 20.66
C ARG A 228 -63.09 -24.72 21.70
N ARG A 229 -62.62 -25.36 22.78
CA ARG A 229 -63.46 -25.80 23.90
C ARG A 229 -64.10 -24.61 24.61
N TRP A 230 -63.35 -23.53 24.83
CA TRP A 230 -63.85 -22.30 25.42
C TRP A 230 -64.88 -21.59 24.53
N ALA A 231 -64.67 -21.58 23.20
CA ALA A 231 -65.65 -21.07 22.24
C ALA A 231 -66.95 -21.89 22.24
N ARG A 232 -66.87 -23.22 22.32
CA ARG A 232 -68.05 -24.11 22.44
C ARG A 232 -68.78 -23.94 23.78
N GLY A 233 -68.05 -23.77 24.88
CA GLY A 233 -68.62 -23.51 26.21
C GLY A 233 -69.39 -22.18 26.27
N ARG A 234 -68.88 -21.12 25.61
CA ARG A 234 -69.59 -19.84 25.51
C ARG A 234 -70.81 -19.87 24.59
N ALA A 235 -70.86 -20.79 23.62
CA ALA A 235 -72.05 -21.01 22.80
C ALA A 235 -73.16 -21.77 23.56
N ALA A 236 -72.80 -22.64 24.51
CA ALA A 236 -73.76 -23.38 25.34
C ALA A 236 -74.37 -22.56 26.47
N ALA A 237 -73.67 -21.53 26.99
CA ALA A 237 -74.14 -20.65 28.07
C ALA A 237 -75.03 -19.47 27.61
N ARG A 238 -75.39 -19.40 26.32
CA ARG A 238 -76.23 -18.35 25.70
C ARG A 238 -77.61 -18.86 25.24
N LYS A 239 -77.98 -20.09 25.61
CA LYS A 239 -79.35 -20.62 25.54
C LYS A 239 -79.89 -20.75 26.96
#